data_AF-A0A9E5KN93-F1
#
_entry.id   AF-A0A9E5KN93-F1
#
_cell.length_a   1.000
_cell.length_b   1.000
_cell.length_c   1.000
_cell.angle_alpha   90.00
_cell.angle_beta   90.00
_cell.angle_gamma   90.00
#
_symmetry.space_group_name_H-M   'P 1'
#
loop_
_entity.id
_entity.type
_entity.pdbx_description
1 polymer ?
#
loop_
_entity_poly.entity_id
_entity_poly.type
_entity_poly.pdbx_seq_one_letter_code
_entity_poly.pdbx_strand_id
1 'polypeptide(L)'
;MLNHRRRNQSNHLLCTTFTNRCIDTQSVFSNEIKRQSDLKGNRTFGICLGHQLLALSLGATTWKLKFGHRGSNQPVRNLLTGRVEITSQNHGFCVDEKTLRAAGGEPTHVHLNDGTLAGFRHVHKPIFCVQYHPEASPGPHDSSYLFDCFIDIMQSRKPLTAEVMEKHQSAAARAAAAVGAGGAWRETAQRQVAQRCTTHHAHERAHHHRATRAGGG
;
A
#
# COMPACT_ATOMS: atom_id res chain seq x y z
N MET A 1 45.50 23.76 -6.15
CA MET A 1 44.53 24.24 -7.16
C MET A 1 43.67 23.07 -7.61
N LEU A 2 42.36 23.30 -7.72
CA LEU A 2 41.30 22.29 -7.63
C LEU A 2 41.37 21.15 -8.65
N ASN A 3 41.22 19.94 -8.11
CA ASN A 3 41.06 18.68 -8.81
C ASN A 3 39.62 18.56 -9.32
N HIS A 4 39.39 18.82 -10.60
CA HIS A 4 38.06 18.74 -11.22
C HIS A 4 37.74 17.30 -11.64
N ARG A 5 37.51 16.41 -10.67
CA ARG A 5 36.85 15.12 -10.94
C ARG A 5 35.37 15.36 -11.14
N ARG A 6 34.93 15.45 -12.41
CA ARG A 6 33.55 15.19 -12.81
C ARG A 6 33.18 13.79 -12.32
N ARG A 7 32.52 13.71 -11.15
CA ARG A 7 31.84 12.47 -10.73
C ARG A 7 30.62 12.33 -11.62
N ASN A 8 30.80 11.48 -12.63
CA ASN A 8 29.74 10.90 -13.43
C ASN A 8 28.60 10.46 -12.50
N GLN A 9 27.45 11.13 -12.58
CA GLN A 9 26.25 10.73 -11.84
C GLN A 9 25.72 9.45 -12.49
N SER A 10 26.31 8.31 -12.13
CA SER A 10 25.74 7.02 -12.42
C SER A 10 24.38 6.95 -11.72
N ASN A 11 23.32 6.99 -12.53
CA ASN A 11 21.97 6.58 -12.17
C ASN A 11 22.03 5.17 -11.56
N HIS A 12 22.26 5.09 -10.26
CA HIS A 12 22.05 3.86 -9.51
C HIS A 12 20.54 3.66 -9.41
N LEU A 13 19.97 3.05 -10.45
CA LEU A 13 18.63 2.53 -10.49
C LEU A 13 18.58 1.30 -9.57
N LEU A 14 18.46 1.53 -8.27
CA LEU A 14 18.05 0.47 -7.36
C LEU A 14 16.52 0.51 -7.28
N CYS A 15 15.87 -0.02 -8.30
CA CYS A 15 14.47 -0.42 -8.22
C CYS A 15 14.43 -1.65 -7.32
N THR A 16 14.47 -1.46 -6.00
CA THR A 16 14.39 -2.60 -5.08
C THR A 16 12.94 -2.99 -4.89
N THR A 17 12.35 -3.60 -5.93
CA THR A 17 11.10 -4.34 -5.81
C THR A 17 11.39 -5.62 -5.04
N PHE A 18 11.16 -5.62 -3.74
CA PHE A 18 11.23 -6.84 -2.93
C PHE A 18 9.97 -7.68 -3.16
N THR A 19 9.92 -8.44 -4.25
CA THR A 19 8.81 -9.36 -4.54
C THR A 19 9.16 -10.78 -4.06
N ASN A 20 8.30 -11.32 -3.19
CA ASN A 20 8.20 -12.73 -2.75
C ASN A 20 9.43 -13.45 -2.17
N ARG A 21 9.40 -13.66 -0.83
CA ARG A 21 9.31 -15.00 -0.20
C ARG A 21 9.03 -14.89 1.32
N CYS A 22 8.23 -15.81 1.85
CA CYS A 22 8.00 -16.00 3.29
C CYS A 22 9.34 -16.14 4.01
N ILE A 23 9.73 -15.15 4.82
CA ILE A 23 10.94 -15.24 5.61
C ILE A 23 10.66 -14.65 7.00
N ASP A 24 10.79 -15.51 8.02
CA ASP A 24 10.78 -15.21 9.46
C ASP A 24 12.02 -14.38 9.90
N THR A 25 12.85 -13.87 8.98
CA THR A 25 14.05 -13.06 9.25
C THR A 25 13.91 -11.60 8.85
N GLN A 26 12.71 -11.03 9.00
CA GLN A 26 12.39 -9.65 8.59
C GLN A 26 13.29 -8.59 9.27
N SER A 27 13.87 -8.89 10.43
CA SER A 27 14.75 -7.98 11.19
C SER A 27 16.15 -7.78 10.59
N VAL A 28 16.69 -8.76 9.85
CA VAL A 28 18.04 -8.67 9.27
C VAL A 28 18.03 -7.79 8.02
N PHE A 29 16.97 -7.87 7.22
CA PHE A 29 16.84 -7.12 5.97
C PHE A 29 16.38 -5.66 6.18
N SER A 30 15.66 -5.36 7.27
CA SER A 30 15.11 -4.02 7.52
C SER A 30 16.19 -2.96 7.74
N ASN A 31 17.30 -3.31 8.40
CA ASN A 31 18.42 -2.39 8.63
C ASN A 31 19.13 -1.98 7.34
N GLU A 32 19.31 -2.91 6.39
CA GLU A 32 19.90 -2.57 5.10
C GLU A 32 18.95 -1.71 4.26
N ILE A 33 17.63 -1.96 4.33
CA ILE A 33 16.62 -1.14 3.66
C ILE A 33 16.59 0.28 4.24
N LYS A 34 16.66 0.41 5.57
CA LYS A 34 16.78 1.70 6.24
C LYS A 34 18.03 2.44 5.74
N ARG A 35 19.17 1.76 5.77
CA ARG A 35 20.44 2.33 5.30
C ARG A 35 20.36 2.77 3.84
N GLN A 36 19.76 1.98 2.96
CA GLN A 36 19.62 2.32 1.55
C GLN A 36 18.62 3.46 1.31
N SER A 37 17.50 3.49 2.02
CA SER A 37 16.52 4.59 1.92
C SER A 37 17.08 5.91 2.42
N ASP A 38 17.84 5.89 3.52
CA ASP A 38 18.41 7.09 4.16
C ASP A 38 19.66 7.63 3.44
N LEU A 39 20.48 6.76 2.82
CA LEU A 39 21.79 7.18 2.28
C LEU A 39 21.71 8.08 1.03
N LYS A 40 20.60 8.13 0.28
CA LYS A 40 20.59 8.77 -1.06
C LYS A 40 19.30 9.46 -1.50
N GLY A 41 18.30 9.64 -0.61
CA GLY A 41 16.98 10.11 -1.05
C GLY A 41 16.35 9.14 -2.06
N ASN A 42 16.59 7.84 -1.86
CA ASN A 42 16.17 6.80 -2.79
C ASN A 42 14.64 6.74 -2.85
N ARG A 43 14.12 6.62 -4.08
CA ARG A 43 12.69 6.46 -4.33
C ARG A 43 12.37 4.99 -4.22
N THR A 44 11.43 4.64 -3.37
CA THR A 44 11.17 3.23 -3.08
C THR A 44 9.70 2.91 -3.21
N PHE A 45 9.42 1.84 -3.95
CA PHE A 45 8.10 1.24 -4.03
C PHE A 45 8.17 -0.20 -3.52
N GLY A 46 7.56 -0.43 -2.35
CA GLY A 46 7.49 -1.77 -1.74
C GLY A 46 6.24 -2.54 -2.18
N ILE A 47 6.40 -3.82 -2.50
CA ILE A 47 5.30 -4.72 -2.86
C ILE A 47 5.35 -5.94 -1.94
N CYS A 48 4.22 -6.31 -1.34
CA CYS A 48 4.07 -7.47 -0.47
C CYS A 48 5.12 -7.55 0.67
N LEU A 49 6.18 -8.36 0.54
CA LEU A 49 7.26 -8.39 1.53
C LEU A 49 7.98 -7.03 1.62
N GLY A 50 8.15 -6.31 0.51
CA GLY A 50 8.72 -4.98 0.51
C GLY A 50 7.94 -3.98 1.35
N HIS A 51 6.61 -4.10 1.42
CA HIS A 51 5.77 -3.28 2.30
C HIS A 51 6.12 -3.53 3.78
N GLN A 52 6.26 -4.80 4.18
CA GLN A 52 6.58 -5.19 5.55
C GLN A 52 7.98 -4.72 5.95
N LEU A 53 8.97 -4.96 5.09
CA LEU A 53 10.35 -4.57 5.37
C LEU A 53 10.52 -3.05 5.41
N LEU A 54 9.79 -2.30 4.57
CA LEU A 54 9.78 -0.84 4.65
C LEU A 54 9.18 -0.35 5.98
N ALA A 55 8.04 -0.90 6.40
CA ALA A 55 7.45 -0.54 7.68
C ALA A 55 8.43 -0.80 8.85
N LEU A 56 9.05 -1.98 8.88
CA LEU A 56 10.05 -2.33 9.89
C LEU A 56 11.27 -1.41 9.85
N SER A 57 11.73 -1.00 8.65
CA SER A 57 12.85 -0.07 8.50
C SER A 57 12.56 1.32 9.07
N LEU A 58 11.28 1.72 9.10
CA LEU A 58 10.82 2.95 9.74
C LEU A 58 10.66 2.81 11.25
N GLY A 59 10.68 1.59 11.79
CA GLY A 59 10.47 1.29 13.21
C GLY A 59 9.04 0.86 13.56
N ALA A 60 8.20 0.58 12.57
CA ALA A 60 6.90 -0.06 12.81
C ALA A 60 7.08 -1.54 13.20
N THR A 61 6.00 -2.19 13.62
CA THR A 61 5.97 -3.63 13.91
C THR A 61 5.07 -4.40 12.95
N THR A 62 5.26 -5.71 12.90
CA THR A 62 4.46 -6.65 12.10
C THR A 62 3.93 -7.77 12.99
N TRP A 63 2.81 -8.36 12.59
CA TRP A 63 2.19 -9.47 13.29
C TRP A 63 1.65 -10.52 12.30
N LYS A 64 1.51 -11.77 12.76
CA LYS A 64 1.07 -12.89 11.93
C LYS A 64 -0.45 -12.98 11.89
N LEU A 65 -1.03 -13.04 10.70
CA LEU A 65 -2.45 -13.25 10.50
C LEU A 65 -2.85 -14.66 10.94
N LYS A 66 -4.06 -14.79 11.54
CA LYS A 66 -4.66 -16.10 11.83
C LYS A 66 -4.85 -16.91 10.56
N PHE A 67 -5.35 -16.25 9.51
CA PHE A 67 -5.46 -16.78 8.16
C PHE A 67 -4.87 -15.73 7.21
N GLY A 68 -3.82 -16.08 6.48
CA GLY A 68 -3.20 -15.17 5.52
C GLY A 68 -4.10 -14.89 4.31
N HIS A 69 -3.95 -13.72 3.68
CA HIS A 69 -4.67 -13.38 2.45
C HIS A 69 -4.04 -14.08 1.25
N ARG A 70 -4.83 -14.93 0.60
CA ARG A 70 -4.44 -15.73 -0.56
C ARG A 70 -5.56 -15.70 -1.58
N GLY A 71 -5.24 -15.29 -2.81
CA GLY A 71 -6.18 -15.29 -3.93
C GLY A 71 -6.25 -13.95 -4.65
N SER A 72 -7.02 -13.93 -5.73
CA SER A 72 -7.09 -12.80 -6.69
C SER A 72 -8.40 -12.00 -6.61
N ASN A 73 -9.14 -12.15 -5.52
CA ASN A 73 -10.44 -11.51 -5.28
C ASN A 73 -10.45 -10.66 -3.99
N GLN A 74 -9.30 -10.18 -3.52
CA GLN A 74 -9.20 -9.49 -2.24
C GLN A 74 -9.55 -8.00 -2.40
N PRO A 75 -10.62 -7.51 -1.75
CA PRO A 75 -11.08 -6.13 -1.92
C PRO A 75 -10.26 -5.17 -1.05
N VAL A 76 -9.69 -4.15 -1.69
CA VAL A 76 -8.91 -3.10 -1.04
C VAL A 76 -9.50 -1.74 -1.36
N ARG A 77 -9.61 -0.86 -0.38
CA ARG A 77 -9.96 0.56 -0.59
C ARG A 77 -8.71 1.42 -0.53
N ASN A 78 -8.52 2.24 -1.54
CA ASN A 78 -7.58 3.36 -1.52
C ASN A 78 -8.20 4.50 -0.71
N LEU A 79 -7.57 4.86 0.41
CA LEU A 79 -8.05 5.88 1.34
C LEU A 79 -7.85 7.30 0.81
N LEU A 80 -6.94 7.51 -0.13
CA LEU A 80 -6.68 8.83 -0.70
C LEU A 80 -7.72 9.22 -1.75
N THR A 81 -8.30 8.24 -2.44
CA THR A 81 -9.24 8.44 -3.56
C THR A 81 -10.65 7.92 -3.26
N GLY A 82 -10.80 7.09 -2.23
CA GLY A 82 -12.04 6.40 -1.88
C GLY A 82 -12.39 5.21 -2.78
N ARG A 83 -11.59 4.91 -3.80
CA ARG A 83 -11.89 3.85 -4.78
C ARG A 83 -11.59 2.46 -4.21
N VAL A 84 -12.37 1.48 -4.66
CA VAL A 84 -12.20 0.06 -4.33
C VAL A 84 -11.63 -0.68 -5.53
N GLU A 85 -10.62 -1.51 -5.25
CA GLU A 85 -9.91 -2.35 -6.20
C GLU A 85 -10.01 -3.81 -5.79
N ILE A 86 -10.05 -4.71 -6.78
CA ILE A 86 -9.87 -6.14 -6.54
C ILE A 86 -8.40 -6.47 -6.76
N THR A 87 -7.77 -7.16 -5.80
CA THR A 87 -6.31 -7.33 -5.76
C THR A 87 -5.90 -8.80 -5.65
N SER A 88 -4.67 -9.11 -6.11
CA SER A 88 -4.03 -10.41 -5.91
C SER A 88 -3.11 -10.37 -4.69
N GLN A 89 -3.33 -11.28 -3.74
CA GLN A 89 -2.59 -11.31 -2.47
C GLN A 89 -2.08 -12.71 -2.14
N ASN A 90 -0.91 -12.77 -1.50
CA ASN A 90 -0.33 -14.00 -0.97
C ASN A 90 0.61 -13.69 0.19
N HIS A 91 0.07 -13.33 1.37
CA HIS A 91 0.87 -13.00 2.54
C HIS A 91 0.24 -13.53 3.85
N GLY A 92 1.09 -13.76 4.85
CA GLY A 92 0.67 -14.25 6.18
C GLY A 92 0.97 -13.29 7.33
N PHE A 93 1.57 -12.13 7.05
CA PHE A 93 1.92 -11.11 8.03
C PHE A 93 1.31 -9.76 7.60
N CYS A 94 1.02 -8.92 8.57
CA CYS A 94 0.52 -7.57 8.36
C CYS A 94 1.32 -6.58 9.21
N VAL A 95 1.40 -5.34 8.75
CA VAL A 95 2.00 -4.22 9.49
C VAL A 95 0.97 -3.68 10.48
N ASP A 96 1.40 -3.38 11.71
CA ASP A 96 0.55 -2.71 12.69
C ASP A 96 0.42 -1.21 12.33
N GLU A 97 -0.81 -0.77 12.06
CA GLU A 97 -1.08 0.60 11.62
C GLU A 97 -0.68 1.65 12.67
N LYS A 98 -0.88 1.35 13.96
CA LYS A 98 -0.60 2.32 15.04
C LYS A 98 0.89 2.60 15.14
N THR A 99 1.71 1.55 15.13
CA THR A 99 3.17 1.68 15.16
C THR A 99 3.70 2.31 13.88
N LEU A 100 3.08 2.04 12.72
CA LEU A 100 3.44 2.70 11.47
C LEU A 100 3.19 4.20 11.50
N ARG A 101 2.05 4.65 12.02
CA ARG A 101 1.74 6.08 12.16
C ARG A 101 2.75 6.78 13.07
N ALA A 102 3.12 6.13 14.19
CA ALA A 102 4.16 6.62 15.08
C ALA A 102 5.54 6.71 14.39
N ALA A 103 5.80 5.82 13.42
CA ALA A 103 7.01 5.78 12.60
C ALA A 103 7.01 6.74 11.39
N GLY A 104 6.01 7.61 11.26
CA GLY A 104 5.93 8.61 10.17
C GLY A 104 5.36 8.08 8.84
N GLY A 105 4.72 6.91 8.86
CA GLY A 105 3.94 6.37 7.75
C GLY A 105 2.48 6.82 7.79
N GLU A 106 1.92 7.10 6.62
CA GLU A 106 0.51 7.40 6.43
C GLU A 106 -0.17 6.26 5.66
N PRO A 107 -1.15 5.56 6.25
CA PRO A 107 -1.96 4.54 5.57
C PRO A 107 -2.62 5.08 4.31
N THR A 108 -2.48 4.34 3.20
CA THR A 108 -3.07 4.69 1.91
C THR A 108 -4.06 3.66 1.42
N HIS A 109 -3.95 2.41 1.88
CA HIS A 109 -4.84 1.33 1.45
C HIS A 109 -5.24 0.47 2.65
N VAL A 110 -6.50 0.06 2.68
CA VAL A 110 -7.05 -0.84 3.71
C VAL A 110 -7.77 -2.01 3.06
N HIS A 111 -7.55 -3.20 3.61
CA HIS A 111 -8.28 -4.39 3.19
C HIS A 111 -9.70 -4.39 3.76
N LEU A 112 -10.71 -4.63 2.92
CA LEU A 112 -12.10 -4.37 3.29
C LEU A 112 -12.78 -5.51 4.02
N ASN A 113 -12.22 -6.73 3.97
CA ASN A 113 -12.79 -7.87 4.69
C ASN A 113 -12.45 -7.83 6.18
N ASP A 114 -11.30 -7.29 6.56
CA ASP A 114 -10.79 -7.39 7.94
C ASP A 114 -10.12 -6.10 8.47
N GLY A 115 -10.12 -5.01 7.69
CA GLY A 115 -9.58 -3.72 8.12
C GLY A 115 -8.06 -3.65 8.21
N THR A 116 -7.34 -4.67 7.75
CA THR A 116 -5.88 -4.69 7.84
C THR A 116 -5.22 -3.70 6.88
N LEU A 117 -4.03 -3.22 7.24
CA LEU A 117 -3.27 -2.29 6.43
C LEU A 117 -2.82 -2.97 5.12
N ALA A 118 -3.19 -2.37 4.00
CA ALA A 118 -2.87 -2.88 2.66
C ALA A 118 -1.89 -1.99 1.89
N GLY A 119 -1.47 -0.85 2.45
CA GLY A 119 -0.49 0.04 1.83
C GLY A 119 -0.31 1.34 2.62
N PHE A 120 0.85 1.96 2.46
CA PHE A 120 1.16 3.25 3.08
C PHE A 120 2.13 4.08 2.24
N ARG A 121 2.21 5.38 2.55
CA ARG A 121 3.25 6.29 2.06
C ARG A 121 4.01 6.90 3.22
N HIS A 122 5.26 7.33 2.99
CA HIS A 122 5.98 8.15 3.96
C HIS A 122 5.60 9.63 3.77
N VAL A 123 5.39 10.37 4.86
CA VAL A 123 4.91 11.77 4.79
C VAL A 123 5.93 12.70 4.10
N HIS A 124 7.22 12.50 4.39
CA HIS A 124 8.29 13.39 3.90
C HIS A 124 9.24 12.80 2.86
N LYS A 125 9.15 11.50 2.54
CA LYS A 125 10.10 10.79 1.66
C LYS A 125 9.37 10.25 0.43
N PRO A 126 10.02 10.12 -0.74
CA PRO A 126 9.45 9.51 -1.95
C PRO A 126 9.38 7.98 -1.79
N ILE A 127 8.61 7.53 -0.81
CA ILE A 127 8.46 6.12 -0.42
C ILE A 127 6.98 5.83 -0.30
N PHE A 128 6.53 4.79 -0.99
CA PHE A 128 5.20 4.21 -0.77
C PHE A 128 5.25 2.71 -1.02
N CYS A 129 4.19 2.01 -0.65
CA CYS A 129 4.12 0.57 -0.82
C CYS A 129 2.68 0.06 -0.74
N VAL A 130 2.50 -1.17 -1.23
CA VAL A 130 1.28 -1.95 -1.11
C VAL A 130 1.58 -3.38 -0.68
N GLN A 131 0.67 -3.99 0.07
CA GLN A 131 0.80 -5.36 0.59
C GLN A 131 0.39 -6.42 -0.46
N TYR A 132 -0.35 -6.01 -1.48
CA TYR A 132 -0.80 -6.85 -2.59
C TYR A 132 0.12 -6.73 -3.81
N HIS A 133 -0.14 -7.52 -4.84
CA HIS A 133 0.67 -7.64 -6.06
C HIS A 133 0.05 -6.89 -7.24
N PRO A 134 0.43 -5.62 -7.51
CA PRO A 134 -0.10 -4.82 -8.62
C PRO A 134 0.33 -5.32 -10.00
N GLU A 135 1.39 -6.14 -10.08
CA GLU A 135 1.84 -6.80 -11.29
C GLU A 135 0.90 -7.93 -11.75
N ALA A 136 0.03 -8.40 -10.85
CA ALA A 136 -1.10 -9.30 -11.12
C ALA A 136 -0.78 -10.42 -12.13
N SER A 137 0.09 -11.35 -11.74
CA SER A 137 0.45 -12.53 -12.56
C SER A 137 0.42 -13.82 -11.73
N PRO A 138 -0.75 -14.48 -11.58
CA PRO A 138 -2.08 -14.14 -12.12
C PRO A 138 -2.86 -13.13 -11.25
N GLY A 139 -3.80 -12.38 -11.83
CA GLY A 139 -4.75 -11.57 -11.08
C GLY A 139 -5.38 -10.40 -11.85
N PRO A 140 -6.21 -9.58 -11.18
CA PRO A 140 -6.80 -8.36 -11.73
C PRO A 140 -5.77 -7.24 -11.90
N HIS A 141 -5.83 -6.51 -13.01
CA HIS A 141 -4.92 -5.38 -13.32
C HIS A 141 -5.37 -4.04 -12.75
N ASP A 142 -6.29 -4.04 -11.78
CA ASP A 142 -6.92 -2.83 -11.20
C ASP A 142 -5.91 -1.86 -10.56
N SER A 143 -4.73 -2.37 -10.18
CA SER A 143 -3.71 -1.64 -9.41
C SER A 143 -2.41 -1.35 -10.18
N SER A 144 -2.38 -1.58 -11.49
CA SER A 144 -1.19 -1.33 -12.32
C SER A 144 -0.76 0.14 -12.34
N TYR A 145 -1.69 1.08 -12.14
CA TYR A 145 -1.44 2.52 -12.06
C TYR A 145 -0.42 2.91 -10.98
N LEU A 146 -0.19 2.05 -9.98
CA LEU A 146 0.82 2.29 -8.94
C LEU A 146 2.24 2.33 -9.53
N PHE A 147 2.50 1.67 -10.67
CA PHE A 147 3.77 1.80 -11.37
C PHE A 147 3.93 3.19 -12.01
N ASP A 148 2.85 3.78 -12.54
CA ASP A 148 2.86 5.15 -13.06
C ASP A 148 3.07 6.17 -11.93
N CYS A 149 2.42 5.96 -10.77
CA CYS A 149 2.71 6.71 -9.55
C CYS A 149 4.20 6.62 -9.17
N PHE A 150 4.80 5.41 -9.29
CA PHE A 150 6.22 5.23 -9.01
C PHE A 150 7.10 6.03 -9.96
N ILE A 151 6.79 6.05 -11.26
CA ILE A 151 7.49 6.85 -12.25
C ILE A 151 7.43 8.35 -11.91
N ASP A 152 6.26 8.86 -11.52
CA ASP A 152 6.12 10.28 -11.12
C ASP A 152 6.95 10.63 -9.88
N ILE A 153 7.02 9.75 -8.87
CA ILE A 153 7.88 10.00 -7.69
C ILE A 153 9.37 9.85 -8.03
N MET A 154 9.74 8.96 -8.96
CA MET A 154 11.11 8.84 -9.45
C MET A 154 11.56 10.16 -10.11
N GLN A 155 10.71 10.76 -10.93
CA GLN A 155 11.02 12.02 -11.60
C GLN A 155 11.01 13.21 -10.63
N SER A 156 9.94 13.38 -9.86
CA SER A 156 9.75 14.54 -8.98
C SER A 156 10.61 14.53 -7.72
N ARG A 157 11.00 13.34 -7.24
CA ARG A 157 11.67 13.12 -5.94
C ARG A 157 10.85 13.60 -4.73
N LYS A 158 9.55 13.82 -4.92
CA LYS A 158 8.62 14.26 -3.88
C LYS A 158 7.82 13.08 -3.32
N PRO A 159 7.30 13.17 -2.09
CA PRO A 159 6.36 12.18 -1.56
C PRO A 159 5.13 12.02 -2.46
N LEU A 160 4.57 10.81 -2.49
CA LEU A 160 3.36 10.52 -3.26
C LEU A 160 2.17 11.33 -2.69
N THR A 161 1.50 12.14 -3.51
CA THR A 161 0.34 12.94 -3.09
C THR A 161 -0.98 12.26 -3.47
N ALA A 162 -2.09 12.68 -2.86
CA ALA A 162 -3.42 12.21 -3.23
C ALA A 162 -3.78 12.60 -4.68
N GLU A 163 -3.32 13.77 -5.14
CA GLU A 163 -3.51 14.24 -6.52
C GLU A 163 -2.84 13.32 -7.55
N VAL A 164 -1.58 12.93 -7.31
CA VAL A 164 -0.87 11.99 -8.20
C VAL A 164 -1.57 10.63 -8.21
N MET A 165 -2.02 10.16 -7.04
CA MET A 165 -2.76 8.91 -6.92
C MET A 165 -4.07 8.95 -7.73
N GLU A 166 -4.89 10.00 -7.56
CA GLU A 166 -6.17 10.17 -8.25
C GLU A 166 -5.97 10.29 -9.76
N LYS A 167 -4.96 11.04 -10.21
CA LYS A 167 -4.61 11.20 -11.63
C LYS A 167 -4.43 9.85 -12.32
N HIS A 168 -3.56 9.00 -11.77
CA HIS A 168 -3.20 7.72 -12.38
C HIS A 168 -4.29 6.67 -12.22
N GLN A 169 -4.94 6.61 -11.05
CA GLN A 169 -6.05 5.68 -10.83
C GLN A 169 -7.26 6.00 -11.72
N SER A 170 -7.57 7.29 -11.93
CA SER A 170 -8.58 7.73 -12.89
C SER A 170 -8.20 7.41 -14.34
N ALA A 171 -6.92 7.57 -14.71
CA ALA A 171 -6.44 7.23 -16.05
C ALA A 171 -6.58 5.73 -16.34
N ALA A 172 -6.18 4.88 -15.40
CA ALA A 172 -6.35 3.43 -15.51
C ALA A 172 -7.82 3.03 -15.59
N ALA A 173 -8.70 3.64 -14.79
CA ALA A 173 -10.13 3.39 -14.86
C ALA A 173 -10.74 3.77 -16.24
N ARG A 174 -10.34 4.91 -16.82
CA ARG A 174 -10.75 5.31 -18.17
C ARG A 174 -10.24 4.36 -19.23
N ALA A 175 -8.96 3.95 -19.14
CA ALA A 175 -8.38 2.99 -20.07
C ALA A 175 -9.11 1.64 -20.03
N ALA A 176 -9.43 1.14 -18.82
CA ALA A 176 -10.20 -0.09 -18.63
C ALA A 176 -11.63 -0.01 -19.20
N ALA A 177 -12.29 1.15 -19.06
CA ALA A 177 -13.60 1.38 -19.65
C ALA A 177 -13.56 1.41 -21.20
N ALA A 178 -12.52 1.99 -21.79
CA ALA A 178 -12.37 2.09 -23.24
C ALA A 178 -12.14 0.74 -23.93
N VAL A 179 -11.50 -0.22 -23.24
CA VAL A 179 -11.25 -1.57 -23.78
C VAL A 179 -12.43 -2.54 -23.64
N GLY A 180 -13.60 -2.09 -23.19
CA GLY A 180 -14.82 -2.91 -23.12
C GLY A 180 -14.76 -4.06 -22.09
N ALA A 181 -13.79 -4.06 -21.18
CA ALA A 181 -13.61 -5.11 -20.20
C ALA A 181 -14.62 -4.98 -19.02
N GLY A 182 -15.84 -5.47 -19.22
CA GLY A 182 -16.70 -5.98 -18.14
C GLY A 182 -17.17 -4.98 -17.06
N GLY A 183 -17.67 -3.80 -17.47
CA GLY A 183 -18.14 -2.76 -16.55
C GLY A 183 -19.22 -3.18 -15.53
N ALA A 184 -20.05 -4.17 -15.85
CA ALA A 184 -21.18 -4.58 -15.01
C ALA A 184 -20.77 -5.21 -13.66
N TRP A 185 -19.71 -6.04 -13.62
CA TRP A 185 -19.30 -6.69 -12.36
C TRP A 185 -18.62 -5.70 -11.40
N ARG A 186 -17.86 -4.74 -11.93
CA ARG A 186 -17.13 -3.72 -11.16
C ARG A 186 -18.07 -2.82 -10.38
N GLU A 187 -19.13 -2.33 -11.01
CA GLU A 187 -20.15 -1.50 -10.34
C GLU A 187 -20.91 -2.27 -9.26
N THR A 188 -21.21 -3.54 -9.52
CA THR A 188 -21.93 -4.40 -8.59
C THR A 188 -21.07 -4.75 -7.36
N ALA A 189 -19.79 -5.09 -7.57
CA ALA A 189 -18.84 -5.33 -6.48
C ALA A 189 -18.59 -4.07 -5.64
N GLN A 190 -18.43 -2.90 -6.27
CA GLN A 190 -18.28 -1.63 -5.57
C GLN A 190 -19.52 -1.28 -4.72
N ARG A 191 -20.74 -1.51 -5.25
CA ARG A 191 -21.99 -1.31 -4.50
C ARG A 191 -22.13 -2.30 -3.34
N GLN A 192 -21.84 -3.57 -3.55
CA GLN A 192 -21.95 -4.61 -2.51
C GLN A 192 -20.92 -4.42 -1.39
N VAL A 193 -19.69 -4.01 -1.73
CA VAL A 193 -18.63 -3.72 -0.76
C VAL A 193 -18.92 -2.41 -0.01
N ALA A 194 -19.40 -1.37 -0.69
CA ALA A 194 -19.84 -0.14 -0.03
C ALA A 194 -20.98 -0.40 0.96
N GLN A 195 -21.98 -1.20 0.58
CA GLN A 195 -23.08 -1.60 1.45
C GLN A 195 -22.58 -2.38 2.67
N ARG A 196 -21.67 -3.35 2.50
CA ARG A 196 -21.08 -4.11 3.63
C ARG A 196 -20.22 -3.25 4.57
N CYS A 197 -19.47 -2.27 4.06
CA CYS A 197 -18.71 -1.36 4.91
C CYS A 197 -19.62 -0.43 5.72
N THR A 198 -20.71 0.07 5.12
CA THR A 198 -21.66 0.93 5.85
C THR A 198 -22.38 0.18 6.98
N THR A 199 -22.70 -1.10 6.79
CA THR A 199 -23.34 -1.92 7.82
C THR A 199 -22.36 -2.31 8.93
N HIS A 200 -21.08 -2.55 8.64
CA HIS A 200 -20.07 -2.85 9.66
C HIS A 200 -19.79 -1.65 10.58
N HIS A 201 -19.58 -0.44 10.03
CA HIS A 201 -19.44 0.78 10.82
C HIS A 201 -20.72 1.20 11.57
N ALA A 202 -21.90 0.79 11.10
CA ALA A 202 -23.15 0.97 11.84
C ALA A 202 -23.22 0.02 13.06
N HIS A 203 -22.79 -1.24 12.88
CA HIS A 203 -22.71 -2.22 13.97
C HIS A 203 -21.69 -1.82 15.04
N GLU A 204 -20.48 -1.39 14.66
CA GLU A 204 -19.44 -0.97 15.62
C GLU A 204 -19.88 0.25 16.45
N ARG A 205 -20.54 1.23 15.83
CA ARG A 205 -21.11 2.39 16.53
C ARG A 205 -22.25 2.02 17.48
N ALA A 206 -23.10 1.06 17.10
CA ALA A 206 -24.16 0.55 17.98
C ALA A 206 -23.59 -0.19 19.20
N HIS A 207 -22.51 -0.97 19.03
CA HIS A 207 -21.83 -1.66 20.12
C HIS A 207 -21.12 -0.68 21.08
N HIS A 208 -20.48 0.38 20.57
CA HIS A 208 -19.87 1.43 21.42
C HIS A 208 -20.88 2.27 22.20
N HIS A 209 -22.04 2.59 21.61
CA HIS A 209 -23.11 3.29 22.33
C HIS A 209 -23.77 2.44 23.43
N ARG A 210 -23.78 1.10 23.27
CA ARG A 210 -24.32 0.19 24.28
C ARG A 210 -23.36 -0.04 25.44
N ALA A 211 -22.05 -0.08 25.16
CA ALA A 211 -21.01 -0.24 26.18
C ALA A 211 -20.86 1.00 27.09
N THR A 212 -21.02 2.21 26.53
CA THR A 212 -20.92 3.47 27.30
C THR A 212 -22.10 3.72 28.23
N ARG A 213 -23.28 3.12 27.97
CA ARG A 213 -24.45 3.19 28.86
C ARG A 213 -24.44 2.18 30.00
N ALA A 214 -23.62 1.12 29.92
CA ALA A 214 -23.60 0.05 30.92
C ALA A 214 -22.54 0.24 32.03
N GLY A 215 -21.65 1.24 31.91
CA GLY A 215 -20.57 1.50 32.86
C GLY A 215 -20.77 2.73 33.77
N GLY A 216 -21.96 3.34 33.75
CA GLY A 216 -22.33 4.47 34.61
C GLY A 216 -23.53 4.11 35.48
N GLY A 217 -23.26 3.38 36.56
CA GLY A 217 -24.24 2.98 37.58
C GLY A 217 -23.50 2.55 38.83
#